data_AF-A0A2N6CMU1-F1
#
_entry.id   AF-A0A2N6CMU1-F1
#
_cell.length_a   1.000
_cell.length_b   1.000
_cell.length_c   1.000
_cell.angle_alpha   90.00
_cell.angle_beta   90.00
_cell.angle_gamma   90.00
#
_symmetry.space_group_name_H-M   'P 1'
#
loop_
_entity.id
_entity.type
_entity.pdbx_description
1 polymer ?
#
loop_
_entity_poly.entity_id
_entity_poly.type
_entity_poly.pdbx_seq_one_letter_code
_entity_poly.pdbx_strand_id
1 'polypeptide(L)' 'MTNTAERPASPCVSVCRLDTAGVCLGCFRLLDEISGWSAANPGEQRRILARAELRRQRADTAV' A
#
# COMPACT_ATOMS: atom_id res chain seq x y z
N MET A 1 -15.54 19.64 0.87
CA MET A 1 -14.44 18.91 0.21
C MET A 1 -14.68 17.44 0.46
N THR A 2 -15.57 16.83 -0.32
CA THR A 2 -16.18 15.54 0.03
C THR A 2 -16.28 14.72 -1.24
N ASN A 3 -15.42 13.72 -1.40
CA ASN A 3 -15.68 12.61 -2.30
C ASN A 3 -14.83 11.39 -1.90
N THR A 4 -15.26 10.67 -0.87
CA THR A 4 -14.54 9.52 -0.30
C THR A 4 -15.37 8.24 -0.38
N ALA A 5 -16.43 8.20 -1.19
CA ALA A 5 -17.36 7.08 -1.16
C ALA A 5 -16.96 5.86 -2.01
N GLU A 6 -15.98 5.91 -2.94
CA GLU A 6 -15.82 4.80 -3.89
C GLU A 6 -14.41 4.25 -4.14
N ARG A 7 -13.31 4.93 -3.76
CA ARG A 7 -11.96 4.33 -3.80
C ARG A 7 -11.14 4.79 -2.61
N PRO A 8 -10.48 3.88 -1.87
CA PRO A 8 -9.63 4.28 -0.76
C PRO A 8 -8.45 5.13 -1.25
N ALA A 9 -8.01 6.06 -0.40
CA ALA A 9 -6.85 6.88 -0.70
C ALA A 9 -5.57 6.03 -0.81
N SER A 10 -4.66 6.46 -1.67
CA SER A 10 -3.34 5.83 -1.77
C SER A 10 -2.55 6.07 -0.47
N PRO A 11 -1.94 5.03 0.13
CA PRO A 11 -1.16 5.16 1.37
C PRO A 11 0.26 5.69 1.10
N CYS A 12 0.48 6.30 -0.06
CA CYS A 12 1.81 6.73 -0.50
C CYS A 12 2.24 7.97 0.29
N VAL A 13 3.37 7.89 0.98
CA VAL A 13 3.99 9.01 1.71
C VAL A 13 5.02 9.78 0.86
N SER A 14 4.96 9.63 -0.47
CA SER A 14 5.91 10.22 -1.43
C SER A 14 7.38 9.80 -1.22
N VAL A 15 7.60 8.69 -0.51
CA VAL A 15 8.91 8.05 -0.36
C VAL A 15 8.89 6.73 -1.11
N CYS A 16 9.60 6.68 -2.23
CA CYS A 16 9.75 5.45 -3.02
C CYS A 16 11.11 4.81 -2.72
N ARG A 17 11.16 3.96 -1.69
CA ARG A 17 12.30 3.08 -1.43
C ARG A 17 11.80 1.66 -1.29
N LEU A 18 12.29 0.76 -2.13
CA LEU A 18 11.95 -0.65 -2.13
C LEU A 18 13.04 -1.44 -1.42
N ASP A 19 12.66 -2.50 -0.71
CA ASP A 19 13.60 -3.50 -0.22
C ASP A 19 13.98 -4.51 -1.31
N THR A 20 14.83 -5.49 -0.96
CA THR A 20 15.24 -6.56 -1.88
C THR A 20 14.10 -7.52 -2.25
N ALA A 21 13.00 -7.52 -1.51
CA ALA A 21 11.80 -8.31 -1.78
C ALA A 21 10.77 -7.52 -2.61
N GLY A 22 11.05 -6.27 -2.99
CA GLY A 22 10.15 -5.41 -3.76
C GLY A 22 9.03 -4.78 -2.93
N VAL A 23 9.16 -4.71 -1.61
CA VAL A 23 8.25 -4.01 -0.69
C VAL A 23 8.73 -2.58 -0.47
N CYS A 24 7.83 -1.61 -0.59
CA CYS A 24 8.13 -0.21 -0.30
C CYS A 24 8.30 0.01 1.20
N LEU A 25 9.46 0.47 1.65
CA LEU A 25 9.77 0.76 3.04
C LEU A 25 8.96 1.94 3.62
N GLY A 26 8.35 2.77 2.77
CA GLY A 26 7.51 3.89 3.20
C GLY A 26 6.03 3.53 3.35
N CYS A 27 5.45 2.88 2.34
CA CYS A 27 4.02 2.55 2.31
C CYS A 27 3.71 1.05 2.43
N PHE A 28 4.73 0.20 2.55
CA PHE A 28 4.65 -1.25 2.75
C PHE A 28 3.87 -2.02 1.67
N ARG A 29 3.62 -1.38 0.52
CA ARG A 29 3.06 -2.01 -0.69
C ARG A 29 4.16 -2.63 -1.54
N LEU A 30 3.83 -3.70 -2.25
CA LEU A 30 4.72 -4.29 -3.25
C LEU A 30 4.77 -3.43 -4.51
N LEU A 31 5.86 -3.55 -5.28
CA LEU A 31 6.01 -2.87 -6.56
C LEU A 31 4.87 -3.20 -7.55
N ASP A 32 4.44 -4.45 -7.59
CA ASP A 32 3.31 -4.88 -8.43
C ASP A 32 1.99 -4.23 -8.00
N GLU A 33 1.78 -4.11 -6.68
CA GLU A 33 0.60 -3.46 -6.11
C GLU A 33 0.61 -1.94 -6.36
N ILE A 34 1.79 -1.32 -6.39
CA ILE A 34 1.97 0.12 -6.71
C ILE A 34 1.67 0.35 -8.19
N SER A 35 2.24 -0.47 -9.08
CA SER A 35 2.07 -0.37 -10.53
C SER A 35 0.63 -0.66 -10.95
N GLY A 36 -0.04 -1.60 -10.28
CA GLY A 36 -1.43 -1.97 -10.54
C GLY A 36 -2.48 -1.12 -9.82
N TRP A 37 -2.10 -0.18 -8.95
CA TRP A 37 -3.03 0.51 -8.05
C TRP A 37 -4.14 1.28 -8.77
N SER A 38 -3.81 1.99 -9.85
CA SER A 38 -4.78 2.77 -10.64
C SER A 38 -5.77 1.88 -11.40
N ALA A 39 -5.33 0.67 -11.79
CA ALA A 39 -6.15 -0.34 -12.48
C ALA A 39 -6.94 -1.24 -11.51
N ALA A 40 -6.56 -1.27 -10.22
CA ALA A 40 -7.23 -2.07 -9.21
C ALA A 40 -8.63 -1.54 -8.88
N ASN A 41 -9.60 -2.45 -8.74
CA ASN A 41 -10.95 -2.11 -8.30
C ASN A 41 -10.96 -1.71 -6.80
N PRO A 42 -12.00 -1.02 -6.31
CA PRO A 42 -12.08 -0.57 -4.92
C PRO A 42 -11.96 -1.68 -3.87
N GLY A 43 -12.39 -2.90 -4.19
CA GLY A 43 -12.24 -4.07 -3.32
C GLY A 43 -10.78 -4.53 -3.23
N GLU A 44 -10.10 -4.59 -4.37
CA GLU A 44 -8.69 -4.97 -4.44
C GLU A 44 -7.79 -3.90 -3.83
N GLN A 45 -8.08 -2.61 -4.04
CA GLN A 45 -7.37 -1.52 -3.37
C GLN A 45 -7.45 -1.64 -1.84
N ARG A 46 -8.63 -1.98 -1.29
CA ARG A 46 -8.78 -2.26 0.14
C ARG A 46 -7.98 -3.48 0.61
N ARG A 47 -7.91 -4.55 -0.19
CA ARG A 47 -7.09 -5.73 0.11
C ARG A 47 -5.60 -5.41 0.09
N ILE A 48 -5.13 -4.65 -0.89
CA ILE A 48 -3.75 -4.17 -0.98
C ILE A 48 -3.40 -3.36 0.27
N LEU A 49 -4.27 -2.45 0.70
CA LEU A 49 -4.08 -1.68 1.93
C LEU A 49 -3.98 -2.57 3.16
N ALA A 50 -4.88 -3.55 3.30
CA ALA A 50 -4.84 -4.48 4.43
C ALA A 50 -3.55 -5.32 4.43
N ARG A 51 -3.10 -5.81 3.27
CA ARG A 51 -1.82 -6.54 3.14
C ARG A 51 -0.62 -5.65 3.49
N ALA A 52 -0.61 -4.41 3.01
CA ALA A 52 0.45 -3.45 3.30
C ALA A 52 0.53 -3.14 4.81
N GLU A 53 -0.62 -2.98 5.47
CA GLU A 53 -0.70 -2.78 6.91
C GLU A 53 -0.16 -3.98 7.68
N LEU A 54 -0.51 -5.21 7.28
CA LEU A 54 0.04 -6.44 7.86
C LEU A 54 1.56 -6.51 7.71
N ARG A 55 2.12 -6.10 6.56
CA ARG A 55 3.58 -6.04 6.35
C ARG A 55 4.23 -4.99 7.26
N ARG A 56 3.59 -3.83 7.41
CA ARG A 56 4.03 -2.76 8.32
C ARG A 56 4.11 -3.26 9.76
N GLN A 57 3.06 -3.91 10.25
CA GLN A 57 3.01 -4.44 11.62
C GLN A 57 4.10 -5.50 11.86
N ARG A 58 4.34 -6.38 10.88
CA ARG A 58 5.42 -7.37 10.96
C ARG A 58 6.81 -6.73 10.99
N ALA A 59 7.02 -5.64 10.25
CA ALA A 59 8.28 -4.91 10.25
C ALA A 59 8.48 -4.13 11.57
N ASP A 60 7.42 -3.57 12.14
CA ASP A 60 7.44 -2.82 13.41
C ASP A 60 7.64 -3.73 14.63
N THR A 61 7.06 -4.94 14.61
CA THR A 61 7.22 -5.92 15.71
C THR A 61 8.62 -6.54 15.76
N ALA A 62 9.45 -6.34 14.73
CA ALA A 62 10.82 -6.86 14.68
C ALA A 62 11.86 -5.95 15.38
N VAL A 63 11.40 -4.93 16.13
CA VAL A 63 12.21 -4.02 16.96
C VAL A 63 12.31 -4.53 18.40
#